data_AF-A0A1H7P9Y2-F1
#
_entry.id   AF-A0A1H7P9Y2-F1
#
_cell.length_a   1.000
_cell.length_b   1.000
_cell.length_c   1.000
_cell.angle_alpha   90.00
_cell.angle_beta   90.00
_cell.angle_gamma   90.00
#
_symmetry.space_group_name_H-M   'P 1'
#
loop_
_entity.id
_entity.type
_entity.pdbx_description
1 polymer ?
#
loop_
_entity_poly.entity_id
_entity_poly.type
_entity_poly.pdbx_seq_one_letter_code
_entity_poly.pdbx_strand_id
1 'polypeptide(L)'
;MRQWKFLSQEEIDKKGIIVYINEAIENQKKGLELKIAKKSKGKIILPTHLLSEFNKNKVLKDVFYNLTYSKQKEYTEYIDTAKQEKTKQSRLNKILPLILESKGLNDLYRK
;
A
#
# COMPACT_ATOMS: atom_id res chain seq x y z
N MET A 1 -14.14 2.24 22.26
CA MET A 1 -14.78 3.42 21.63
C MET A 1 -13.72 4.15 20.80
N ARG A 2 -13.98 4.59 19.55
CA ARG A 2 -12.92 5.21 18.69
C ARG A 2 -12.92 6.74 18.70
N GLN A 3 -14.03 7.37 19.03
CA GLN A 3 -14.17 8.81 19.14
C GLN A 3 -15.29 9.13 20.14
N TRP A 4 -15.10 10.21 20.89
CA TRP A 4 -16.17 10.88 21.64
C TRP A 4 -16.55 12.13 20.86
N LYS A 5 -17.85 12.43 20.80
CA LYS A 5 -18.37 13.63 20.14
C LYS A 5 -19.17 14.40 21.16
N PHE A 6 -18.91 15.71 21.24
CA PHE A 6 -19.64 16.66 22.08
C PHE A 6 -20.10 17.80 21.18
N LEU A 7 -21.30 18.32 21.43
CA LEU A 7 -21.87 19.44 20.67
C LEU A 7 -21.75 20.75 21.44
N SER A 8 -21.54 20.70 22.75
CA SER A 8 -21.25 21.87 23.58
C SER A 8 -20.29 21.56 24.73
N GLN A 9 -19.81 22.59 25.42
CA GLN A 9 -18.87 22.45 26.52
C GLN A 9 -19.53 21.87 27.78
N GLU A 10 -20.83 22.12 27.97
CA GLU A 10 -21.59 21.64 29.12
C GLU A 10 -21.82 20.12 29.06
N GLU A 11 -21.81 19.53 27.86
CA GLU A 11 -21.96 18.10 27.62
C GLU A 11 -20.70 17.28 27.93
N ILE A 12 -19.56 17.95 28.19
CA ILE A 12 -18.28 17.27 28.41
C ILE A 12 -18.28 16.60 29.79
N ASP A 13 -18.49 15.28 29.80
CA ASP A 13 -18.29 14.46 30.99
C ASP A 13 -16.79 14.24 31.27
N LYS A 14 -16.22 15.16 32.04
CA LYS A 14 -14.81 15.10 32.48
C LYS A 14 -14.50 13.82 33.26
N LYS A 15 -15.44 13.31 34.07
CA LYS A 15 -15.19 12.12 34.90
C LYS A 15 -15.09 10.88 34.01
N GLY A 16 -16.02 10.71 33.07
CA GLY A 16 -15.99 9.61 32.11
C GLY A 16 -14.73 9.61 31.26
N ILE A 17 -14.27 10.78 30.81
CA ILE A 17 -13.02 10.91 30.02
C ILE A 17 -11.81 10.43 30.83
N ILE A 18 -11.66 10.86 32.09
CA ILE A 18 -10.53 10.47 32.94
C ILE A 18 -10.50 8.96 33.16
N VAL A 19 -11.66 8.34 33.41
CA VAL A 19 -11.78 6.89 33.57
C VAL A 19 -11.30 6.18 32.29
N TYR A 20 -11.74 6.65 31.13
CA TYR A 20 -11.37 6.06 29.84
C TYR A 20 -9.88 6.21 29.51
N ILE A 21 -9.26 7.35 29.85
CA ILE A 21 -7.82 7.56 29.71
C ILE A 21 -7.03 6.58 30.58
N ASN A 22 -7.42 6.43 31.85
CA ASN A 22 -6.75 5.51 32.76
C ASN A 22 -6.88 4.06 32.30
N GLU A 23 -8.07 3.67 31.82
CA GLU A 23 -8.30 2.35 31.22
C GLU A 23 -7.38 2.12 30.01
N ALA A 24 -7.24 3.11 29.12
CA ALA A 24 -6.35 3.01 27.96
C ALA A 24 -4.87 2.84 28.36
N ILE A 25 -4.41 3.57 29.39
CA ILE A 25 -3.04 3.44 29.94
C ILE A 25 -2.83 2.02 30.50
N GLU A 26 -3.78 1.51 31.27
CA GLU A 26 -3.68 0.16 31.84
C GLU A 26 -3.72 -0.93 30.76
N ASN A 27 -4.56 -0.77 29.73
CA ASN A 27 -4.58 -1.67 28.58
C ASN A 27 -3.24 -1.69 27.84
N GLN A 28 -2.61 -0.52 27.69
CA GLN A 28 -1.28 -0.39 27.10
C GLN A 28 -0.21 -1.09 27.92
N LYS A 29 -0.18 -0.87 29.25
CA LYS A 29 0.76 -1.56 30.16
C LYS A 29 0.58 -3.08 30.14
N LYS A 30 -0.67 -3.55 30.02
CA LYS A 30 -1.02 -4.97 29.89
C LYS A 30 -0.72 -5.56 28.50
N GLY A 31 -0.29 -4.73 27.54
CA GLY A 31 0.01 -5.17 26.18
C GLY A 31 -1.23 -5.63 25.40
N LEU A 32 -2.42 -5.17 25.77
CA LEU A 32 -3.70 -5.48 25.12
C LEU A 32 -3.89 -4.71 23.80
N GLU A 33 -2.78 -4.42 23.10
CA GLU A 33 -2.82 -3.80 21.79
C GLU A 33 -3.48 -4.75 20.79
N LEU A 34 -4.53 -4.27 20.12
CA LEU A 34 -5.09 -4.95 18.98
C LEU A 34 -4.07 -4.92 17.84
N LYS A 35 -3.33 -6.02 17.67
CA LYS A 35 -2.50 -6.23 16.49
C LYS A 35 -3.42 -6.21 15.28
N ILE A 36 -3.38 -5.12 14.52
CA ILE A 36 -4.05 -5.06 13.22
C ILE A 36 -3.41 -6.17 12.38
N ALA A 37 -4.17 -7.23 12.13
CA ALA A 37 -3.78 -8.23 11.17
C ALA A 37 -3.58 -7.49 9.84
N LYS A 38 -2.32 -7.34 9.41
CA LYS A 38 -2.02 -6.83 8.07
C LYS A 38 -2.76 -7.78 7.13
N LYS A 39 -3.70 -7.24 6.33
CA LYS A 39 -4.39 -8.04 5.31
C LYS A 39 -3.32 -8.82 4.56
N SER A 40 -3.48 -10.15 4.49
CA SER A 40 -2.61 -11.02 3.72
C SER A 40 -2.39 -10.37 2.35
N LYS A 41 -1.14 -10.04 2.03
CA LYS A 41 -0.79 -9.54 0.70
C LYS A 41 -1.16 -10.65 -0.28
N GLY A 42 -2.08 -10.37 -1.19
CA GLY A 42 -2.42 -11.30 -2.26
C GLY A 42 -1.20 -11.63 -3.11
N LYS A 43 -1.24 -12.73 -3.86
CA LYS A 43 -0.17 -12.99 -4.83
C LYS A 43 -0.26 -11.94 -5.94
N ILE A 44 0.87 -11.33 -6.28
CA ILE A 44 0.98 -10.49 -7.48
C ILE A 44 1.06 -11.44 -8.67
N ILE A 45 0.10 -11.34 -9.58
CA ILE A 45 0.10 -12.07 -10.84
C ILE A 45 0.94 -11.26 -11.82
N LEU A 46 2.04 -11.84 -12.29
CA LEU A 46 2.95 -11.18 -13.21
C LEU A 46 2.44 -11.34 -14.66
N PRO A 47 2.25 -10.23 -15.40
CA PRO A 47 1.89 -10.29 -16.81
C PRO A 47 3.01 -10.95 -17.63
N THR A 48 2.63 -11.73 -18.64
CA THR A 48 3.58 -12.42 -19.55
C THR A 48 4.58 -11.48 -20.20
N HIS A 49 4.14 -10.27 -20.54
CA HIS A 49 4.96 -9.20 -21.12
C HIS A 49 6.11 -8.81 -20.20
N LEU A 50 5.82 -8.65 -18.90
CA LEU A 50 6.80 -8.25 -17.90
C LEU A 50 7.78 -9.39 -17.60
N LEU A 51 7.28 -10.63 -17.55
CA LEU A 51 8.12 -11.82 -17.41
C LEU A 51 9.12 -11.97 -18.57
N SER A 52 8.69 -11.69 -19.80
CA SER A 52 9.57 -11.72 -20.97
C SER A 52 10.73 -10.72 -20.83
N GLU A 53 10.46 -9.52 -20.35
CA GLU A 53 11.50 -8.50 -20.11
C GLU A 53 12.44 -8.87 -18.95
N PHE A 54 11.92 -9.52 -17.90
CA PHE A 54 12.76 -10.02 -16.81
C PHE A 54 13.74 -11.12 -17.25
N ASN A 55 13.36 -11.93 -18.24
CA ASN A 55 14.25 -12.93 -18.81
C ASN A 55 15.38 -12.30 -19.64
N LYS A 56 15.12 -11.13 -20.26
CA LYS A 56 16.12 -10.38 -21.04
C LYS A 56 17.02 -9.51 -20.16
N ASN A 57 16.48 -8.97 -19.08
CA ASN A 57 17.17 -8.04 -18.20
C ASN A 57 17.01 -8.43 -16.73
N LYS A 58 18.05 -9.07 -16.19
CA LYS A 58 18.08 -9.50 -14.79
C LYS A 58 18.09 -8.33 -13.80
N VAL A 59 18.73 -7.20 -14.15
CA VAL A 59 18.75 -6.00 -13.31
C VAL A 59 17.34 -5.44 -13.14
N LEU A 60 16.58 -5.35 -14.22
CA LEU A 60 15.18 -4.92 -14.19
C LEU A 60 14.34 -5.81 -13.25
N LYS A 61 14.53 -7.13 -13.34
CA LYS A 61 13.85 -8.10 -12.48
C LYS A 61 14.16 -7.84 -11.01
N ASP A 62 15.45 -7.72 -10.67
CA ASP A 62 15.89 -7.53 -9.28
C ASP A 62 15.37 -6.20 -8.71
N VAL A 63 15.45 -5.12 -9.50
CA VAL A 63 14.90 -3.82 -9.08
C VAL A 63 13.38 -3.89 -8.88
N PHE A 64 12.65 -4.56 -9.78
CA PHE A 64 11.20 -4.74 -9.62
C PHE A 64 10.85 -5.46 -8.31
N TYR A 65 11.53 -6.56 -7.98
CA TYR A 65 11.25 -7.30 -6.75
C TYR A 65 11.67 -6.54 -5.48
N ASN A 66 12.59 -5.59 -5.59
CA ASN A 66 12.95 -4.69 -4.49
C ASN A 66 11.93 -3.56 -4.27
N LEU A 67 11.02 -3.29 -5.23
CA LEU A 67 9.95 -2.32 -5.04
C LEU A 67 8.97 -2.78 -3.95
N THR A 68 8.25 -1.82 -3.35
CA THR A 68 7.18 -2.17 -2.40
C THR A 68 6.06 -2.95 -3.10
N TYR A 69 5.34 -3.79 -2.35
CA TYR A 69 4.19 -4.54 -2.85
C TYR A 69 3.17 -3.67 -3.60
N SER A 70 2.90 -2.45 -3.12
CA SER A 70 1.98 -1.52 -3.80
C SER A 70 2.49 -1.15 -5.19
N LYS A 71 3.77 -0.79 -5.30
CA LYS A 71 4.39 -0.42 -6.59
C LYS A 71 4.39 -1.60 -7.56
N GLN A 72 4.77 -2.79 -7.09
CA GLN A 72 4.73 -4.00 -7.92
C GLN A 72 3.31 -4.27 -8.43
N LYS A 73 2.32 -4.21 -7.55
CA LYS A 73 0.90 -4.41 -7.87
C LYS A 73 0.39 -3.38 -8.88
N GLU A 74 0.72 -2.10 -8.69
CA GLU A 74 0.33 -1.03 -9.61
C GLU A 74 0.88 -1.25 -11.03
N TYR A 75 2.14 -1.68 -11.14
CA TYR A 75 2.74 -1.98 -12.44
C TYR A 75 2.08 -3.17 -13.13
N THR A 76 1.81 -4.26 -12.40
CA THR A 76 1.13 -5.43 -12.97
C THR A 76 -0.29 -5.10 -13.41
N GLU A 77 -1.06 -4.41 -12.56
CA GLU A 77 -2.43 -3.98 -12.89
C GLU A 77 -2.46 -3.00 -14.06
N TYR A 78 -1.48 -2.11 -14.16
CA TYR A 78 -1.38 -1.18 -15.28
C TYR A 78 -1.20 -1.91 -16.61
N ILE A 79 -0.46 -3.02 -16.67
CA ILE A 79 -0.39 -3.82 -17.91
C ILE A 79 -1.68 -4.61 -18.11
N ASP A 80 -2.16 -5.32 -17.09
CA ASP A 80 -3.29 -6.25 -17.22
C ASP A 80 -4.62 -5.57 -17.56
N THR A 81 -4.80 -4.32 -17.14
CA THR A 81 -6.02 -3.54 -17.47
C THR A 81 -6.10 -3.15 -18.96
N ALA A 82 -5.02 -3.27 -19.73
CA ALA A 82 -5.07 -3.00 -21.18
C ALA A 82 -5.60 -4.21 -21.95
N LYS A 83 -6.68 -4.02 -22.72
CA LYS A 83 -7.29 -5.09 -23.53
C LYS A 83 -6.50 -5.43 -24.81
N GLN A 84 -5.88 -4.43 -25.43
CA GLN A 84 -5.18 -4.60 -26.71
C GLN A 84 -3.68 -4.82 -26.49
N GLU A 85 -3.10 -5.75 -27.24
CA GLU A 85 -1.67 -6.09 -27.18
C GLU A 85 -0.77 -4.87 -27.48
N LYS A 86 -1.11 -4.06 -28.48
CA LYS A 86 -0.39 -2.80 -28.77
C LYS A 86 -0.35 -1.86 -27.56
N THR A 87 -1.45 -1.78 -26.81
CA THR A 87 -1.52 -0.94 -25.61
C THR A 87 -0.73 -1.54 -24.46
N LYS A 88 -0.77 -2.86 -24.26
CA LYS A 88 0.08 -3.55 -23.27
C LYS A 88 1.57 -3.28 -23.54
N GLN A 89 2.01 -3.38 -24.79
CA GLN A 89 3.39 -3.10 -25.17
C GLN A 89 3.77 -1.63 -24.94
N SER A 90 2.90 -0.68 -25.30
CA SER A 90 3.13 0.74 -25.04
C SER A 90 3.25 1.04 -23.54
N ARG A 91 2.36 0.45 -22.73
CA ARG A 91 2.40 0.56 -21.27
C ARG A 91 3.66 -0.06 -20.68
N LEU A 92 4.09 -1.23 -21.18
CA LEU A 92 5.34 -1.87 -20.79
C LEU A 92 6.53 -0.93 -21.04
N ASN A 93 6.67 -0.43 -22.26
CA ASN A 93 7.75 0.48 -22.63
C ASN A 93 7.81 1.73 -21.74
N LYS A 94 6.65 2.24 -21.31
CA LYS A 94 6.55 3.38 -20.39
C LYS A 94 7.07 3.05 -18.98
N ILE A 95 6.78 1.86 -18.46
CA ILE A 95 7.09 1.53 -17.05
C ILE A 95 8.51 1.00 -16.85
N LEU A 96 9.14 0.42 -17.88
CA LEU A 96 10.52 -0.09 -17.81
C LEU A 96 11.53 0.92 -17.22
N PRO A 97 11.63 2.17 -17.72
CA PRO A 97 12.56 3.15 -17.15
C PRO A 97 12.20 3.52 -15.70
N LEU A 98 10.90 3.62 -15.37
CA LEU A 98 10.47 3.94 -14.01
C LEU A 98 10.87 2.85 -13.00
N ILE A 99 10.74 1.58 -13.40
CA ILE A 99 11.16 0.44 -12.59
C ILE A 99 12.67 0.53 -12.36
N LEU A 100 13.49 0.73 -13.39
CA LEU A 100 14.94 0.84 -13.26
C LEU A 100 15.36 1.99 -12.32
N GLU A 101 14.63 3.10 -12.32
CA GLU A 101 14.82 4.23 -11.41
C GLU A 101 14.26 3.99 -10.00
N SER A 102 13.73 2.80 -9.70
CA SER A 102 13.05 2.47 -8.43
C SER A 102 11.83 3.36 -8.09
N LYS A 103 11.27 4.02 -9.10
CA LYS A 103 10.07 4.86 -8.96
C LYS A 103 8.81 3.99 -9.04
N GLY A 104 7.70 4.54 -8.56
CA GLY A 104 6.35 4.00 -8.74
C GLY A 104 5.63 4.72 -9.88
N LEU A 105 4.64 4.05 -10.47
CA LEU A 105 3.85 4.59 -11.59
C LEU A 105 3.24 5.97 -11.27
N ASN A 106 2.83 6.16 -10.02
CA ASN A 106 2.10 7.34 -9.55
C ASN A 106 2.90 8.18 -8.55
N ASP A 107 4.21 7.97 -8.42
CA ASP A 107 5.03 8.68 -7.43
C ASP A 107 5.01 10.21 -7.62
N LEU A 108 4.75 10.69 -8.85
CA LEU A 108 4.62 12.13 -9.14
C LEU A 108 3.39 12.79 -8.50
N TYR A 109 2.38 12.01 -8.09
CA TYR A 109 1.12 12.50 -7.53
C TYR A 109 1.01 12.27 -6.02
N ARG A 110 2.02 11.64 -5.41
CA ARG A 110 2.09 11.35 -3.97
C ARG A 110 2.99 12.40 -3.31
N LYS A 111 2.46 13.60 -3.10
CA LYS A 111 3.04 14.61 -2.22
C LYS A 111 2.36 14.57 -0.86
#